data_AF-A0A926BGF8-F1
#
_entry.id   AF-A0A926BGF8-F1
#
_cell.length_a   1.000
_cell.length_b   1.000
_cell.length_c   1.000
_cell.angle_alpha   90.00
_cell.angle_beta   90.00
_cell.angle_gamma   90.00
#
_symmetry.space_group_name_H-M   'P 1'
#
loop_
_entity.id
_entity.type
_entity.pdbx_description
1 polymer ?
#
loop_
_entity_poly.entity_id
_entity_poly.type
_entity_poly.pdbx_seq_one_letter_code
_entity_poly.pdbx_strand_id
1 'polypeptide(L)'
;MATSLLNMGFVACHQDDYPAAEALYKESLAIFREMNHQSGLMWAMEGTASSFLGQGKTEDAVLLLGGVHAMRERIGVPHSPPQKTIHESQIEQARQELGETHFAEIWAKAVSESWGQTVAIILGETR
;
A
#
# COMPACT_ATOMS: atom_id res chain seq x y z
N MET A 1 15.73 10.78 4.87
CA MET A 1 14.97 11.35 3.75
C MET A 1 13.70 10.54 3.49
N ALA A 2 13.78 9.27 3.09
CA ALA A 2 12.59 8.42 2.85
C ALA A 2 11.67 8.25 4.08
N THR A 3 12.22 7.98 5.28
CA THR A 3 11.42 7.86 6.51
C THR A 3 10.71 9.17 6.89
N SER A 4 11.33 10.32 6.58
CA SER A 4 10.73 11.63 6.81
C SER A 4 9.54 11.85 5.88
N LEU A 5 9.68 11.50 4.59
CA LEU A 5 8.59 11.54 3.61
C LEU A 5 7.43 10.62 4.00
N LEU A 6 7.73 9.40 4.45
CA LEU A 6 6.74 8.45 4.98
C LEU A 6 5.93 9.06 6.13
N ASN A 7 6.61 9.70 7.09
CA ASN A 7 5.96 10.36 8.23
C ASN A 7 5.14 11.58 7.80
N MET A 8 5.60 12.36 6.82
CA MET A 8 4.84 13.48 6.27
C MET A 8 3.59 12.99 5.53
N GLY A 9 3.69 11.90 4.77
CA GLY A 9 2.54 11.26 4.12
C GLY A 9 1.50 10.79 5.14
N PHE A 10 1.95 10.26 6.28
CA PHE A 10 1.08 9.87 7.38
C PHE A 10 0.32 11.07 7.97
N VAL A 11 1.02 12.18 8.21
CA VAL A 11 0.39 13.42 8.67
C VAL A 11 -0.62 13.95 7.64
N ALA A 12 -0.28 13.92 6.34
CA ALA A 12 -1.18 14.35 5.28
C ALA A 12 -2.46 13.49 5.20
N CYS A 13 -2.35 12.17 5.32
CA CYS A 13 -3.50 11.27 5.45
C CYS A 13 -4.38 11.63 6.66
N HIS A 14 -3.79 11.97 7.81
CA HIS A 14 -4.54 12.41 8.99
C HIS A 14 -5.20 13.78 8.84
N GLN A 15 -4.78 14.57 7.85
CA GLN A 15 -5.37 15.85 7.50
C GLN A 15 -6.38 15.73 6.36
N ASP A 16 -6.73 14.51 5.95
CA ASP A 16 -7.56 14.20 4.76
C ASP A 16 -6.98 14.75 3.44
N ASP A 17 -5.70 15.14 3.41
CA ASP A 17 -4.98 15.55 2.21
C ASP A 17 -4.37 14.31 1.52
N TYR A 18 -5.28 13.48 1.02
CA TYR A 18 -4.90 12.24 0.35
C TYR A 18 -4.06 12.43 -0.92
N PRO A 19 -4.27 13.47 -1.76
CA PRO A 19 -3.38 13.74 -2.89
C PRO A 19 -1.94 14.07 -2.48
N ALA A 20 -1.74 14.89 -1.43
CA ALA A 20 -0.40 15.16 -0.92
C ALA A 20 0.22 13.91 -0.29
N ALA A 21 -0.58 13.13 0.44
CA ALA A 21 -0.13 11.86 1.02
C ALA A 21 0.35 10.88 -0.05
N GLU A 22 -0.40 10.72 -1.15
CA GLU A 22 -0.01 9.87 -2.28
C GLU A 22 1.36 10.26 -2.84
N ALA A 23 1.59 11.55 -3.09
CA ALA A 23 2.86 12.02 -3.64
C ALA A 23 4.04 11.70 -2.70
N LEU A 24 3.87 12.00 -1.41
CA LEU A 24 4.89 11.76 -0.38
C LEU A 24 5.18 10.26 -0.20
N TYR A 25 4.14 9.42 -0.22
CA TYR A 25 4.29 7.99 -0.10
C TYR A 25 4.96 7.38 -1.33
N LYS A 26 4.57 7.78 -2.55
CA LYS A 26 5.21 7.31 -3.79
C LYS A 26 6.69 7.68 -3.85
N GLU A 27 7.06 8.89 -3.42
CA GLU A 27 8.46 9.29 -3.34
C GLU A 27 9.24 8.42 -2.33
N SER A 28 8.67 8.17 -1.15
CA SER A 28 9.29 7.27 -0.17
C SER A 28 9.40 5.83 -0.68
N LEU A 29 8.39 5.36 -1.42
CA LEU A 29 8.31 4.02 -2.00
C LEU A 29 9.42 3.79 -3.02
N ALA A 30 9.64 4.76 -3.92
CA ALA A 30 10.72 4.72 -4.90
C ALA A 30 12.09 4.62 -4.22
N ILE A 31 12.34 5.45 -3.20
CA ILE A 31 13.62 5.44 -2.46
C ILE A 31 13.81 4.12 -1.71
N PHE A 32 12.80 3.61 -1.01
CA PHE A 32 12.91 2.34 -0.29
C PHE A 32 13.13 1.15 -1.23
N ARG A 33 12.55 1.20 -2.43
CA ARG A 33 12.81 0.22 -3.50
C ARG A 33 14.27 0.26 -3.93
N GLU A 34 14.81 1.43 -4.24
CA GLU A 34 16.23 1.60 -4.64
C GLU A 34 17.20 1.14 -3.54
N MET A 35 16.85 1.40 -2.28
CA MET A 35 17.63 0.98 -1.12
C MET A 35 17.47 -0.51 -0.76
N ASN A 36 16.62 -1.27 -1.47
CA ASN A 36 16.22 -2.64 -1.11
C ASN A 36 15.71 -2.77 0.34
N HIS A 37 15.18 -1.69 0.92
CA HIS A 37 14.80 -1.61 2.32
C HIS A 37 13.36 -2.11 2.51
N GLN A 38 13.23 -3.42 2.71
CA GLN A 38 11.96 -4.15 2.69
C GLN A 38 10.91 -3.58 3.67
N SER A 39 11.26 -3.33 4.93
CA SER A 39 10.29 -2.83 5.92
C SER A 39 9.76 -1.44 5.58
N GLY A 40 10.62 -0.58 5.04
CA GLY A 40 10.24 0.77 4.60
C GLY A 40 9.38 0.74 3.34
N LEU A 41 9.70 -0.16 2.41
CA LEU A 41 8.89 -0.41 1.23
C LEU A 41 7.47 -0.82 1.62
N MET A 42 7.36 -1.78 2.54
CA MET A 42 6.08 -2.25 3.07
C MET A 42 5.26 -1.13 3.73
N TRP A 43 5.88 -0.29 4.58
CA TRP A 43 5.17 0.84 5.20
C TRP A 43 4.73 1.89 4.18
N ALA A 44 5.55 2.18 3.17
CA ALA A 44 5.18 3.10 2.10
C ALA A 44 4.03 2.54 1.25
N MET A 45 3.99 1.22 1.00
CA MET A 45 2.87 0.57 0.31
C MET A 45 1.56 0.67 1.11
N GLU A 46 1.59 0.40 2.42
CA GLU A 46 0.42 0.56 3.30
C GLU A 46 -0.07 2.00 3.37
N GLY A 47 0.86 2.96 3.49
CA GLY A 47 0.54 4.39 3.44
C GLY A 47 -0.12 4.80 2.12
N THR A 48 0.43 4.33 0.99
CA THR A 48 -0.14 4.59 -0.34
C THR A 48 -1.55 4.00 -0.46
N ALA A 49 -1.75 2.75 -0.01
CA ALA A 49 -3.07 2.13 -0.01
C ALA A 49 -4.09 2.93 0.84
N SER A 50 -3.66 3.44 1.99
CA SER A 50 -4.48 4.33 2.83
C SER A 50 -4.94 5.58 2.06
N SER A 51 -4.00 6.22 1.36
CA SER A 51 -4.30 7.42 0.56
C SER A 51 -5.22 7.13 -0.63
N PHE A 52 -5.13 5.92 -1.20
CA PHE A 52 -5.98 5.51 -2.31
C PHE A 52 -7.41 5.22 -1.88
N LEU A 53 -7.61 4.60 -0.72
CA LEU A 53 -8.95 4.43 -0.14
C LEU A 53 -9.61 5.78 0.13
N GLY A 54 -8.88 6.74 0.71
CA GLY A 54 -9.38 8.11 0.90
C GLY A 54 -9.73 8.86 -0.40
N GLN A 55 -9.12 8.47 -1.53
CA GLN A 55 -9.41 9.03 -2.86
C GLN A 55 -10.44 8.22 -3.67
N GLY A 56 -10.94 7.09 -3.15
CA GLY A 56 -11.81 6.17 -3.89
C GLY A 56 -11.10 5.36 -5.00
N LYS A 57 -9.75 5.32 -4.99
CA LYS A 57 -8.93 4.48 -5.88
C LYS A 57 -8.83 3.05 -5.33
N THR A 58 -9.98 2.45 -5.04
CA THR A 58 -10.08 1.25 -4.20
C THR A 58 -9.43 0.03 -4.86
N GLU A 59 -9.48 -0.10 -6.18
CA GLU A 59 -8.82 -1.19 -6.92
C GLU A 59 -7.28 -1.17 -6.75
N ASP A 60 -6.68 0.02 -6.91
CA ASP A 60 -5.23 0.21 -6.73
C ASP A 60 -4.81 -0.03 -5.27
N ALA A 61 -5.70 0.32 -4.31
CA ALA A 61 -5.48 0.04 -2.90
C ALA A 61 -5.45 -1.46 -2.62
N VAL A 62 -6.39 -2.24 -3.17
CA VAL A 62 -6.40 -3.72 -3.02
C VAL A 62 -5.15 -4.34 -3.62
N LEU A 63 -4.69 -3.84 -4.78
CA LEU A 63 -3.46 -4.32 -5.40
C LEU A 63 -2.24 -4.14 -4.49
N LEU A 64 -2.12 -2.96 -3.84
CA LEU A 64 -1.06 -2.68 -2.88
C LEU A 64 -1.16 -3.53 -1.62
N LEU A 65 -2.36 -3.69 -1.06
CA LEU A 65 -2.59 -4.49 0.14
C LEU A 65 -2.27 -5.97 -0.09
N GLY A 66 -2.63 -6.52 -1.25
CA GLY A 66 -2.28 -7.89 -1.64
C GLY A 66 -0.77 -8.07 -1.85
N GLY A 67 -0.09 -7.09 -2.44
CA GLY A 67 1.38 -7.09 -2.56
C GLY A 67 2.08 -7.05 -1.20
N VAL A 68 1.58 -6.24 -0.25
CA VAL A 68 2.04 -6.21 1.14
C VAL A 68 1.83 -7.57 1.81
N HIS A 69 0.68 -8.20 1.61
CA HIS A 69 0.38 -9.52 2.14
C HIS A 69 1.40 -10.57 1.67
N ALA A 70 1.63 -10.66 0.35
CA ALA A 70 2.61 -11.58 -0.22
C ALA A 70 4.05 -11.33 0.29
N MET A 71 4.41 -10.06 0.43
CA MET A 71 5.71 -9.66 0.99
C MET A 71 5.85 -10.09 2.47
N ARG A 72 4.79 -9.95 3.27
CA ARG A 72 4.77 -10.37 4.68
C ARG A 72 4.91 -11.87 4.85
N GLU A 73 4.20 -12.66 4.04
CA GLU A 73 4.33 -14.13 4.04
C GLU A 73 5.76 -14.57 3.74
N ARG A 74 6.44 -13.87 2.81
CA ARG A 74 7.80 -14.24 2.39
C ARG A 74 8.89 -13.81 3.35
N ILE A 75 8.78 -12.64 3.99
CA ILE A 75 9.80 -12.12 4.90
C ILE A 75 9.60 -12.65 6.33
N GLY A 76 8.39 -13.13 6.66
CA GLY A 76 8.09 -13.71 7.98
C GLY A 76 8.11 -12.70 9.12
N VAL A 77 8.04 -11.40 8.82
CA VAL A 77 8.03 -10.33 9.83
C VAL A 77 6.59 -10.12 10.30
N PRO A 78 6.28 -10.35 11.59
CA PRO A 78 4.94 -10.15 12.11
C PRO A 78 4.56 -8.66 12.08
N HIS A 79 3.27 -8.39 11.90
CA HIS A 79 2.72 -7.06 12.07
C HIS A 79 3.00 -6.54 13.48
N SER A 80 3.28 -5.24 13.63
CA SER A 80 2.97 -4.61 14.91
C SER A 80 1.45 -4.56 15.08
N PRO A 81 0.90 -4.78 16.29
CA PRO A 81 -0.55 -4.80 16.52
C PRO A 81 -1.32 -3.60 15.94
N PRO A 82 -0.89 -2.34 16.07
CA PRO A 82 -1.62 -1.21 15.49
C PRO A 82 -1.63 -1.21 13.95
N GLN A 83 -0.55 -1.69 13.31
CA GLN A 83 -0.50 -1.80 11.84
C GLN A 83 -1.42 -2.91 11.34
N LYS A 84 -1.54 -4.01 12.08
CA LYS A 84 -2.47 -5.09 11.73
C LYS A 84 -3.91 -4.59 11.67
N THR A 85 -4.34 -3.83 12.68
CA THR A 85 -5.71 -3.30 12.73
C THR A 85 -6.00 -2.33 11.59
N ILE A 86 -5.05 -1.46 11.24
CA ILE A 86 -5.19 -0.56 10.09
C ILE A 86 -5.32 -1.36 8.79
N HIS A 87 -4.42 -2.32 8.56
CA HIS A 87 -4.43 -3.17 7.37
C HIS A 87 -5.74 -3.98 7.23
N GLU A 88 -6.21 -4.59 8.32
CA GLU A 88 -7.49 -5.31 8.35
C GLU A 88 -8.68 -4.40 8.07
N SER A 89 -8.70 -3.20 8.67
CA SER A 89 -9.74 -2.20 8.42
C SER A 89 -9.79 -1.75 6.96
N GLN A 90 -8.63 -1.61 6.32
CA GLN A 90 -8.51 -1.21 4.92
C GLN A 90 -9.00 -2.30 3.96
N ILE A 91 -8.67 -3.56 4.26
CA ILE A 91 -9.18 -4.70 3.50
C ILE A 91 -10.70 -4.77 3.59
N GLU A 92 -11.25 -4.61 4.79
CA GLU A 92 -12.70 -4.66 4.99
C GLU A 92 -13.41 -3.52 4.26
N GLN A 93 -12.88 -2.30 4.34
CA GLN A 93 -13.41 -1.17 3.57
C GLN A 93 -13.38 -1.45 2.06
N ALA A 94 -12.25 -1.92 1.55
CA ALA A 94 -12.11 -2.22 0.12
C ALA A 94 -13.06 -3.32 -0.35
N ARG A 95 -13.31 -4.34 0.49
CA ARG A 95 -14.30 -5.40 0.23
C ARG A 95 -15.72 -4.86 0.16
N GLN A 96 -16.08 -3.94 1.05
CA GLN A 96 -17.41 -3.33 1.06
C GLN A 96 -17.63 -2.43 -0.17
N GLU A 97 -16.60 -1.70 -0.61
CA GLU A 97 -16.68 -0.77 -1.75
C GLU A 97 -16.67 -1.49 -3.11
N LEU A 98 -15.80 -2.49 -3.31
CA LEU A 98 -15.69 -3.20 -4.59
C LEU A 98 -16.61 -4.42 -4.70
N GLY A 99 -17.10 -4.93 -3.57
CA GLY A 99 -17.79 -6.20 -3.48
C GLY A 99 -16.83 -7.40 -3.45
N GLU A 100 -17.27 -8.47 -2.78
CA GLU A 100 -16.43 -9.65 -2.48
C GLU A 100 -15.81 -10.29 -3.73
N THR A 101 -16.57 -10.41 -4.83
CA THR A 101 -16.10 -11.06 -6.07
C THR A 101 -14.99 -10.26 -6.74
N HIS A 102 -15.18 -8.96 -6.92
CA HIS A 102 -14.20 -8.09 -7.58
C HIS A 102 -12.96 -7.89 -6.71
N PHE A 103 -13.14 -7.76 -5.39
CA PHE A 103 -12.04 -7.78 -4.44
C PHE A 103 -11.21 -9.06 -4.55
N ALA A 104 -11.84 -10.24 -4.56
CA ALA A 104 -11.15 -11.52 -4.59
C ALA A 104 -10.30 -11.70 -5.87
N GLU A 105 -10.80 -11.22 -7.01
CA GLU A 105 -10.06 -11.27 -8.29
C GLU A 105 -8.78 -10.42 -8.23
N ILE A 106 -8.90 -9.16 -7.79
CA ILE A 106 -7.75 -8.25 -7.67
C ILE A 106 -6.76 -8.76 -6.61
N TRP A 107 -7.27 -9.23 -5.47
CA TRP A 107 -6.48 -9.78 -4.38
C TRP A 107 -5.68 -11.01 -4.81
N ALA A 108 -6.33 -11.97 -5.48
CA ALA A 108 -5.66 -13.17 -5.98
C ALA A 108 -4.55 -12.82 -6.98
N LYS A 109 -4.79 -11.84 -7.86
CA LYS A 109 -3.77 -11.32 -8.77
C LYS A 109 -2.62 -10.67 -8.01
N ALA A 110 -2.91 -9.78 -7.08
CA ALA A 110 -1.92 -9.04 -6.30
C ALA A 110 -1.00 -9.97 -5.46
N VAL A 111 -1.55 -11.04 -4.89
CA VAL A 111 -0.81 -12.00 -4.06
C VAL A 111 0.03 -12.96 -4.91
N SER A 112 -0.43 -13.30 -6.12
CA SER A 112 0.28 -14.19 -7.03
C SER A 112 1.38 -13.48 -7.83
N GLU A 113 1.21 -12.18 -8.10
CA GLU A 113 2.22 -11.34 -8.74
C GLU A 113 3.28 -10.88 -7.73
N SER A 114 4.47 -10.54 -8.24
CA SER A 114 5.53 -9.99 -7.40
C SER A 114 5.14 -8.60 -6.91
N TRP A 115 5.33 -8.30 -5.62
CA TRP A 115 5.16 -6.93 -5.09
C TRP A 115 6.02 -5.90 -5.84
N GLY A 116 7.12 -6.32 -6.47
CA GLY A 116 7.90 -5.46 -7.36
C GLY A 116 7.13 -4.99 -8.60
N GLN A 117 6.27 -5.84 -9.17
CA GLN A 117 5.39 -5.50 -10.28
C GLN A 117 4.27 -4.57 -9.82
N THR A 118 3.66 -4.84 -8.67
CA THR A 118 2.69 -3.93 -8.03
C THR A 118 3.27 -2.54 -7.83
N VAL A 119 4.47 -2.44 -7.28
CA VAL A 119 5.16 -1.15 -7.07
C VAL A 119 5.43 -0.44 -8.39
N ALA A 120 5.85 -1.14 -9.44
CA ALA A 120 6.08 -0.54 -10.76
C ALA A 120 4.79 0.02 -11.39
N ILE A 121 3.67 -0.69 -11.27
CA ILE A 121 2.36 -0.23 -11.73
C ILE A 121 1.97 1.06 -11.00
N ILE A 122 2.11 1.10 -9.68
CA ILE A 122 1.72 2.25 -8.86
C ILE A 122 2.62 3.48 -9.10
N LEU A 123 3.89 3.28 -9.39
CA LEU A 123 4.81 4.34 -9.79
C LEU A 123 4.61 4.82 -11.24
N GLY A 124 3.70 4.20 -12.01
CA GLY A 124 3.41 4.57 -13.39
C GLY A 124 4.47 4.12 -14.39
N GLU A 125 5.31 3.14 -14.02
CA GLU A 125 6.42 2.64 -14.83
C GLU A 125 5.98 1.54 -15.80
N THR A 126 4.73 1.08 -15.72
CA THR A 126 4.20 0.04 -16.60
C THR A 126 2.72 0.31 -16.87
N ARG A 127 2.36 0.56 -18.14
CA ARG A 127 0.98 0.54 -18.62
C ARG A 127 0.91 -0.15 -19.97
#